data_AF-A0A392SF89-F1
#
_entry.id   AF-A0A392SF89-F1
#
_cell.length_a   1.000
_cell.length_b   1.000
_cell.length_c   1.000
_cell.angle_alpha   90.00
_cell.angle_beta   90.00
_cell.angle_gamma   90.00
#
_symmetry.space_group_name_H-M   'P 1'
#
loop_
_entity.id
_entity.type
_entity.pdbx_description
1 polymer ?
#
loop_
_entity_poly.entity_id
_entity_poly.type
_entity_poly.pdbx_seq_one_letter_code
_entity_poly.pdbx_strand_id
1 'polypeptide(L)' 'MLSERLHQLRGRNVCICGDFNAVRSYDKRRSVSQGSRSHDQISFNQFIVDNDLVDLSLCGRSFTWYKGDGLSMSRLD' A
#
# COMPACT_ATOMS: atom_id res chain seq x y z
N MET A 1 -14.28 4.84 -11.64
CA MET A 1 -13.01 4.68 -10.88
C MET A 1 -13.25 4.01 -9.53
N LEU A 2 -12.22 3.47 -8.86
CA LEU A 2 -12.38 2.79 -7.55
C LEU A 2 -12.98 3.73 -6.49
N SER A 3 -12.55 4.99 -6.44
CA SER A 3 -13.07 5.99 -5.49
C SER A 3 -14.59 6.23 -5.62
N GLU A 4 -15.13 6.23 -6.85
CA GLU A 4 -16.58 6.37 -7.06
C GLU A 4 -17.36 5.19 -6.47
N ARG A 5 -16.81 3.98 -6.58
CA ARG A 5 -17.42 2.79 -5.95
C ARG A 5 -17.35 2.87 -4.43
N LEU A 6 -16.28 3.42 -3.87
CA LEU A 6 -16.17 3.64 -2.42
C LEU A 6 -17.16 4.69 -1.93
N HIS A 7 -17.38 5.76 -2.70
CA HIS A 7 -18.40 6.76 -2.40
C HIS A 7 -19.81 6.16 -2.33
N GLN A 8 -20.14 5.22 -3.22
CA GLN A 8 -21.42 4.49 -3.20
C GLN A 8 -21.58 3.57 -1.98
N LEU A 9 -20.47 3.24 -1.29
CA LEU A 9 -20.45 2.35 -0.12
C LEU A 9 -20.30 3.12 1.21
N ARG A 10 -20.33 4.45 1.20
CA ARG A 10 -20.25 5.27 2.42
C ARG A 10 -21.29 4.83 3.47
N GLY A 11 -20.86 4.78 4.73
CA GLY A 11 -21.68 4.30 5.85
C GLY A 11 -21.71 2.78 6.03
N ARG A 12 -20.96 2.02 5.21
CA ARG A 12 -20.76 0.58 5.39
C ARG A 12 -19.33 0.28 5.87
N ASN A 13 -19.18 -0.82 6.60
CA ASN A 13 -17.86 -1.37 6.91
C ASN A 13 -17.34 -2.11 5.67
N VAL A 14 -16.31 -1.56 5.04
CA VAL A 14 -15.71 -2.11 3.81
C VAL A 14 -14.22 -2.32 4.03
N CYS A 15 -13.68 -3.41 3.49
CA CYS A 15 -12.25 -3.66 3.40
C CYS A 15 -11.86 -3.77 1.92
N ILE A 16 -10.74 -3.14 1.55
CA ILE A 16 -10.18 -3.22 0.21
C ILE A 16 -8.89 -4.02 0.31
N CYS A 17 -8.81 -5.13 -0.42
CA CYS A 17 -7.65 -6.02 -0.44
C CYS A 17 -7.24 -6.26 -1.89
N GLY A 18 -5.94 -6.27 -2.15
CA GLY A 18 -5.39 -6.53 -3.48
C GLY A 18 -3.90 -6.29 -3.51
N ASP A 19 -3.30 -6.52 -4.68
CA ASP A 19 -1.94 -6.09 -4.97
C ASP A 19 -2.02 -4.68 -5.58
N PHE A 20 -1.62 -3.67 -4.79
CA PHE A 20 -1.61 -2.28 -5.24
C PHE A 20 -0.30 -1.92 -5.93
N ASN A 21 0.72 -2.78 -5.84
CA ASN A 21 2.07 -2.57 -6.35
C ASN A 21 2.70 -1.23 -5.91
N ALA A 22 2.24 -0.70 -4.78
CA ALA A 22 2.66 0.56 -4.19
C ALA A 22 3.09 0.33 -2.73
N VAL A 23 4.00 1.16 -2.22
CA VAL A 23 4.49 1.05 -0.83
C VAL A 23 4.08 2.30 -0.07
N ARG A 24 3.46 2.14 1.11
CA ARG A 24 2.99 3.26 1.95
C ARG A 24 4.13 4.13 2.52
N SER A 25 5.23 3.51 2.96
CA SER A 25 6.40 4.18 3.53
C SER A 25 7.71 3.52 3.11
N TYR A 26 8.79 4.30 2.98
CA TYR A 26 10.14 3.80 2.72
C TYR A 26 10.58 2.75 3.76
N ASP A 27 10.14 2.86 5.02
CA ASP A 27 10.47 1.91 6.10
C ASP A 27 9.90 0.50 5.89
N LYS A 28 8.90 0.36 5.00
CA LYS A 28 8.32 -0.93 4.60
C LYS A 28 9.08 -1.56 3.43
N ARG A 29 10.26 -1.03 3.10
CA ARG A 29 11.16 -1.52 2.06
C ARG A 29 12.59 -1.67 2.60
N ARG A 30 13.17 -2.87 2.51
CA ARG A 30 14.63 -3.05 2.52
C ARG A 30 15.07 -3.21 1.07
N SER A 31 15.80 -2.25 0.51
CA SER A 31 16.30 -2.26 -0.88
C SER A 31 17.68 -1.58 -0.95
N VAL A 32 18.56 -2.08 -1.82
CA VAL A 32 19.92 -1.56 -2.08
C VAL A 32 19.89 -0.29 -2.98
N SER A 33 18.77 -0.01 -3.64
CA SER A 33 18.58 1.17 -4.51
C SER A 33 17.38 2.00 -4.05
N GLN A 34 17.63 3.29 -3.74
CA GLN A 34 16.64 4.33 -3.42
C GLN A 34 16.10 5.05 -4.68
N GLY A 35 15.97 4.35 -5.81
CA GLY A 35 15.57 4.98 -7.08
C GLY A 35 14.05 5.24 -7.21
N SER A 36 13.68 6.52 -7.32
CA SER A 36 12.60 7.08 -8.16
C SER A 36 11.20 6.43 -8.17
N ARG A 37 10.66 6.01 -7.02
CA ARG A 37 9.25 5.55 -6.90
C ARG A 37 8.39 6.40 -5.96
N SER A 38 8.82 7.64 -5.70
CA SER A 38 8.12 8.58 -4.82
C SER A 38 6.72 8.95 -5.34
N HIS A 39 6.52 9.00 -6.65
CA HIS A 39 5.24 9.43 -7.22
C HIS A 39 4.11 8.43 -6.94
N ASP A 40 4.35 7.13 -7.14
CA ASP A 40 3.35 6.09 -6.87
C ASP A 40 2.99 6.05 -5.37
N GLN A 41 3.97 6.26 -4.50
CA GLN A 41 3.75 6.37 -3.06
C GLN A 41 2.89 7.59 -2.71
N ILE A 42 3.15 8.76 -3.30
CA ILE A 42 2.36 9.97 -3.07
C ILE A 42 0.92 9.75 -3.54
N SER A 43 0.72 9.23 -4.75
CA SER A 43 -0.62 8.95 -5.29
C SER A 43 -1.37 7.93 -4.45
N PHE A 44 -0.70 6.88 -3.96
CA PHE A 44 -1.32 5.87 -3.11
C PHE A 44 -1.70 6.43 -1.73
N ASN A 45 -0.82 7.22 -1.11
CA ASN A 45 -1.13 7.89 0.14
C ASN A 45 -2.28 8.89 -0.01
N GLN A 46 -2.33 9.64 -1.11
CA GLN A 46 -3.44 10.55 -1.41
C GLN A 46 -4.75 9.79 -1.60
N PHE A 47 -4.72 8.65 -2.31
CA PHE A 47 -5.90 7.79 -2.47
C PHE A 47 -6.47 7.32 -1.12
N ILE A 48 -5.62 6.96 -0.17
CA ILE A 48 -6.04 6.56 1.18
C ILE A 48 -6.75 7.73 1.89
N VAL A 49 -6.15 8.92 1.84
CA VAL A 49 -6.69 10.14 2.48
C VAL A 49 -8.03 10.56 1.84
N ASP A 50 -8.10 10.61 0.51
CA ASP A 50 -9.29 11.07 -0.23
C ASP A 50 -10.53 10.17 0.00
N ASN A 51 -10.31 8.92 0.39
CA ASN A 51 -11.37 7.94 0.60
C ASN A 51 -11.58 7.57 2.08
N ASP A 52 -10.99 8.33 3.02
CA ASP A 52 -11.07 8.08 4.47
C ASP A 52 -10.69 6.64 4.87
N LEU A 53 -9.72 6.06 4.16
CA LEU A 53 -9.26 4.69 4.39
C LEU A 53 -8.20 4.64 5.49
N VAL A 54 -8.14 3.49 6.18
CA VAL A 54 -7.07 3.18 7.12
C VAL A 54 -6.34 1.93 6.65
N ASP A 55 -5.01 1.96 6.59
CA ASP A 55 -4.23 0.75 6.30
C ASP A 55 -4.12 -0.11 7.57
N LEU A 56 -4.64 -1.33 7.43
CA LEU A 56 -4.67 -2.36 8.45
C LEU A 56 -3.31 -3.06 8.45
N SER A 57 -2.51 -2.82 9.49
CA SER A 57 -1.24 -3.52 9.66
C SER A 57 -1.49 -5.03 9.80
N LEU A 58 -0.79 -5.85 9.01
CA LEU A 58 -0.78 -7.30 9.21
C LEU A 58 -0.25 -7.64 10.61
N CYS A 59 -1.10 -8.22 11.46
CA CYS A 59 -0.65 -8.81 12.72
C CYS A 59 0.35 -9.93 12.42
N GLY A 60 1.62 -9.72 12.81
CA GLY A 60 2.67 -10.75 12.78
C GLY A 60 3.49 -10.87 11.49
N ARG A 61 3.24 -10.07 10.44
CA ARG A 61 4.06 -10.07 9.20
C ARG A 61 4.33 -8.67 8.67
N SER A 62 5.60 -8.29 8.59
CA SER A 62 6.01 -6.93 8.15
C SER A 62 6.05 -6.74 6.63
N PHE A 63 6.09 -7.83 5.84
CA PHE A 63 6.27 -7.80 4.39
C PHE A 63 5.33 -8.80 3.69
N THR A 64 4.89 -8.46 2.48
CA THR A 64 4.01 -9.28 1.64
C THR A 64 4.70 -9.77 0.37
N TRP A 65 5.88 -9.21 0.03
CA TRP A 65 6.68 -9.61 -1.11
C TRP A 65 8.17 -9.76 -0.75
N TYR A 66 8.77 -10.81 -1.29
CA TYR A 66 10.18 -11.18 -1.12
C TYR A 66 10.84 -11.33 -2.47
N LYS A 67 11.97 -10.66 -2.69
CA LYS A 67 12.83 -10.92 -3.84
C LYS A 67 13.68 -12.14 -3.56
N GLY A 68 13.91 -12.97 -4.57
CA GLY A 68 14.79 -14.15 -4.47
C GLY A 68 16.27 -13.85 -4.22
N ASP A 69 16.65 -12.59 -4.00
CA ASP A 69 18.02 -12.18 -3.64
C ASP A 69 18.28 -12.26 -2.12
N GLY A 70 17.27 -12.62 -1.32
CA GLY A 70 17.39 -12.77 0.13
C GLY A 70 17.58 -11.47 0.91
N LEU A 71 17.65 -10.32 0.24
CA LEU A 71 17.94 -9.02 0.83
C LEU A 71 16.80 -8.03 0.65
N SER A 72 16.06 -8.14 -0.45
CA SER A 72 15.01 -7.19 -0.80
C SER A 72 13.63 -7.71 -0.41
N MET A 73 12.95 -6.97 0.47
CA MET A 73 11.58 -7.26 0.89
C MET A 73 10.75 -5.98 0.82
N SER A 74 9.48 -6.10 0.44
CA SER A 74 8.56 -4.97 0.33
C SER A 74 7.18 -5.37 0.82
N ARG A 75 6.46 -4.42 1.41
CA ARG A 75 5.01 -4.48 1.59
C ARG A 75 4.38 -3.80 0.37
N LEU A 76 3.80 -4.58 -0.54
CA LEU A 76 3.21 -4.09 -1.80
C LEU A 76 1.68 -3.91 -1.74
N ASP A 77 1.09 -4.26 -0.60
CA ASP A 77 -0.28 -3.98 -0.19
C ASP A 77 -0.43 -2.56 0.41
#